data_AF-A0A6A6GYK7-F1
#
_entry.id   AF-A0A6A6GYK7-F1
#
_cell.length_a   1.000
_cell.length_b   1.000
_cell.length_c   1.000
_cell.angle_alpha   90.00
_cell.angle_beta   90.00
_cell.angle_gamma   90.00
#
_symmetry.space_group_name_H-M   'P 1'
#
loop_
_entity.id
_entity.type
_entity.pdbx_description
1 polymer ?
#
loop_
_entity_poly.entity_id
_entity_poly.type
_entity_poly.pdbx_seq_one_letter_code
_entity_poly.pdbx_strand_id
1 'polypeptide(L)'
;MEDRQRGYASGAAQSSGLNASLLSKYKFVLLAGCYVAATGFAFLRVHRQPYSKAIKAEQYETIFKGTTLIAVLAGIALNGGDHKSQSRSQKQNH
;
A
#
# COMPACT_ATOMS: atom_id res chain seq x y z
N MET A 1 -21.08 -9.67 -35.98
CA MET A 1 -19.88 -10.19 -35.28
C MET A 1 -19.45 -9.29 -34.10
N GLU A 2 -20.23 -8.25 -33.73
CA GLU A 2 -19.86 -7.28 -32.69
C GLU A 2 -20.32 -7.64 -31.27
N ASP A 3 -21.31 -8.54 -31.12
CA ASP A 3 -21.87 -8.88 -29.80
C ASP A 3 -20.94 -9.69 -28.89
N ARG A 4 -19.97 -10.42 -29.45
CA ARG A 4 -18.98 -11.14 -28.64
C ARG A 4 -17.98 -10.22 -27.94
N GLN A 5 -17.66 -9.06 -28.50
CA GLN A 5 -16.65 -8.17 -27.91
C GLN A 5 -17.17 -7.40 -26.69
N ARG A 6 -18.48 -7.13 -26.61
CA ARG A 6 -19.11 -6.44 -25.47
C ARG A 6 -19.07 -7.26 -24.17
N GLY A 7 -19.16 -8.58 -24.26
CA GLY A 7 -19.07 -9.48 -23.10
C GLY A 7 -17.68 -9.49 -22.44
N TYR A 8 -16.61 -9.51 -23.24
CA TYR A 8 -15.22 -9.48 -22.72
C TYR A 8 -14.85 -8.13 -22.10
N ALA A 9 -15.31 -7.02 -22.71
CA ALA A 9 -15.06 -5.68 -22.16
C ALA A 9 -15.80 -5.43 -20.83
N SER A 10 -17.03 -5.95 -20.70
CA SER A 10 -17.82 -5.82 -19.47
C SER A 10 -17.23 -6.61 -18.30
N GLY A 11 -16.73 -7.83 -18.54
CA GLY A 11 -16.05 -8.63 -17.51
C GLY A 11 -14.73 -8.02 -17.02
N ALA A 12 -13.97 -7.39 -17.92
CA ALA A 12 -12.72 -6.69 -17.57
C ALA A 12 -12.98 -5.40 -16.77
N ALA A 13 -14.03 -4.65 -17.09
CA ALA A 13 -14.42 -3.45 -16.34
C ALA A 13 -14.98 -3.78 -14.95
N GLN A 14 -15.73 -4.88 -14.84
CA GLN A 14 -16.32 -5.34 -13.59
C GLN A 14 -15.24 -5.89 -12.62
N SER A 15 -14.22 -6.58 -13.15
CA SER A 15 -13.07 -7.02 -12.34
C SER A 15 -12.22 -5.86 -11.85
N SER A 16 -11.96 -4.84 -12.67
CA SER A 16 -11.19 -3.65 -12.27
C SER A 16 -11.94 -2.77 -11.26
N GLY A 17 -13.28 -2.67 -11.35
CA GLY A 17 -14.13 -2.04 -10.34
C GLY A 17 -14.15 -2.77 -8.99
N LEU A 18 -14.24 -4.11 -9.01
CA LEU A 18 -14.11 -4.95 -7.82
C LEU A 18 -12.72 -4.82 -7.18
N ASN A 19 -11.65 -4.85 -7.99
CA ASN A 19 -10.29 -4.71 -7.51
C ASN A 19 -10.05 -3.33 -6.89
N ALA A 20 -10.55 -2.25 -7.50
CA ALA A 20 -10.46 -0.91 -6.93
C ALA A 20 -11.23 -0.77 -5.61
N SER A 21 -12.41 -1.40 -5.51
CA SER A 21 -13.22 -1.44 -4.28
C SER A 21 -12.56 -2.26 -3.16
N LEU A 22 -11.97 -3.40 -3.50
CA LEU A 22 -11.20 -4.21 -2.56
C LEU A 22 -9.92 -3.49 -2.12
N LEU A 23 -9.23 -2.84 -3.06
CA LEU A 23 -8.00 -2.09 -2.75
C LEU A 23 -8.30 -0.91 -1.82
N SER A 24 -9.38 -0.16 -2.03
CA SER A 24 -9.76 0.95 -1.13
C SER A 24 -10.19 0.46 0.25
N LYS A 25 -10.82 -0.72 0.34
CA LYS A 25 -11.26 -1.33 1.60
C LYS A 25 -10.11 -1.95 2.39
N TYR A 26 -9.12 -2.53 1.72
CA TYR A 26 -7.99 -3.24 2.35
C TYR A 26 -6.66 -2.48 2.29
N LYS A 27 -6.60 -1.25 1.76
CA LYS A 27 -5.36 -0.46 1.62
C LYS A 27 -4.53 -0.38 2.90
N PHE A 28 -5.15 -0.15 4.05
CA PHE A 28 -4.43 -0.07 5.33
C PHE A 28 -4.00 -1.44 5.86
N VAL A 29 -4.76 -2.51 5.57
CA VAL A 29 -4.39 -3.89 5.91
C VAL A 29 -3.19 -4.33 5.07
N LEU A 30 -3.19 -4.03 3.77
CA LEU A 30 -2.06 -4.27 2.89
C LEU A 30 -0.84 -3.43 3.29
N LEU A 31 -1.03 -2.16 3.66
CA LEU A 31 0.05 -1.31 4.14
C LEU A 31 0.66 -1.86 5.43
N ALA A 32 -0.16 -2.30 6.39
CA ALA A 32 0.30 -2.91 7.62
C ALA A 32 1.04 -4.24 7.35
N GLY A 33 0.52 -5.07 6.46
CA GLY A 33 1.16 -6.31 6.03
C GLY A 33 2.53 -6.07 5.38
N CYS A 34 2.61 -5.13 4.43
CA CYS A 34 3.86 -4.72 3.80
C CYS A 34 4.86 -4.16 4.81
N TYR A 35 4.40 -3.35 5.76
CA TYR A 35 5.24 -2.80 6.81
C TYR A 35 5.85 -3.91 7.68
N VAL A 36 5.04 -4.84 8.18
CA VAL A 36 5.52 -5.96 9.01
C VAL A 36 6.48 -6.85 8.22
N ALA A 37 6.16 -7.16 6.95
CA ALA A 37 7.00 -7.98 6.10
C ALA A 37 8.36 -7.33 5.83
N ALA A 38 8.38 -6.04 5.47
CA ALA A 38 9.61 -5.30 5.18
C ALA A 38 10.49 -5.16 6.43
N THR A 39 9.90 -4.77 7.57
CA THR A 39 10.62 -4.62 8.84
C THR A 39 11.15 -5.97 9.33
N GLY A 40 10.32 -7.03 9.29
CA GLY A 40 10.73 -8.38 9.67
C GLY A 40 11.85 -8.93 8.79
N PHE A 41 11.79 -8.72 7.48
CA PHE A 41 12.86 -9.12 6.56
C PHE A 41 14.17 -8.37 6.85
N ALA A 42 14.11 -7.06 7.08
CA ALA A 42 15.27 -6.26 7.44
C ALA A 42 15.89 -6.72 8.77
N PHE A 43 15.05 -7.06 9.76
CA PHE A 43 15.52 -7.56 11.06
C PHE A 43 16.19 -8.94 10.92
N LEU A 44 15.62 -9.85 10.14
CA LEU A 44 16.25 -11.14 9.82
C LEU A 44 17.61 -10.95 9.15
N ARG A 45 17.74 -9.96 8.26
CA ARG A 45 19.01 -9.63 7.62
C ARG A 45 20.06 -9.15 8.62
N VAL A 46 19.71 -8.24 9.53
CA VAL A 46 20.60 -7.76 10.59
C VAL A 46 20.98 -8.89 11.55
N HIS A 47 20.03 -9.77 11.89
CA HIS A 47 20.27 -10.90 12.77
C HIS A 47 21.37 -11.82 12.22
N ARG A 48 21.36 -12.07 10.90
CA ARG A 48 22.33 -12.94 10.20
C ARG A 48 23.72 -12.31 10.00
N GLN A 49 23.88 -11.01 10.25
CA GLN A 49 25.19 -10.35 10.14
C GLN A 49 26.06 -10.64 11.37
N PRO A 50 27.39 -10.82 11.23
CA PRO A 50 28.29 -11.11 12.34
C PRO A 50 28.69 -9.85 13.13
N TYR A 51 27.73 -8.98 13.45
CA TYR A 51 27.96 -7.76 14.24
C TYR A 51 27.77 -8.01 15.74
N SER A 52 28.44 -7.19 16.56
CA SER A 52 28.24 -7.16 18.02
C SER A 52 26.79 -6.85 18.37
N LYS A 53 26.32 -7.38 19.51
CA LYS A 53 24.93 -7.21 19.98
C LYS A 53 24.54 -5.73 20.14
N ALA A 54 25.47 -4.87 20.56
CA ALA A 54 25.24 -3.43 20.69
C ALA A 54 24.95 -2.76 19.34
N ILE A 55 25.78 -3.05 18.32
CA ILE A 55 25.61 -2.51 16.97
C ILE A 55 24.31 -3.02 16.32
N LYS A 56 23.94 -4.28 16.56
CA LYS A 56 22.66 -4.82 16.09
C LYS A 56 21.47 -4.07 16.70
N ALA A 57 21.53 -3.71 17.99
CA ALA A 57 20.48 -2.94 18.65
C ALA A 57 20.28 -1.56 18.00
N GLU A 58 21.38 -0.84 17.75
CA GLU A 58 21.33 0.46 17.05
C GLU A 58 20.79 0.33 15.62
N GLN A 59 21.11 -0.76 14.93
CA GLN A 59 20.58 -1.05 13.60
C GLN A 59 19.08 -1.36 13.62
N TYR A 60 18.61 -2.16 14.57
CA TYR A 60 17.18 -2.43 14.74
C TYR A 60 16.40 -1.14 15.02
N GLU A 61 16.92 -0.27 15.89
CA GLU A 61 16.31 1.00 16.21
C GLU A 61 16.22 1.91 14.97
N THR A 62 17.30 2.00 14.19
CA THR A 62 17.34 2.79 12.96
C THR A 62 16.36 2.27 11.91
N ILE A 63 16.35 0.96 11.69
CA ILE A 63 15.43 0.31 10.74
C ILE A 63 13.99 0.52 11.17
N PHE A 64 13.69 0.35 12.47
CA PHE A 64 12.35 0.58 13.01
C PHE A 64 11.90 2.02 12.80
N LYS A 65 12.72 3.01 13.17
CA LYS A 65 12.41 4.43 12.97
C LYS A 65 12.16 4.76 11.50
N GLY A 66 13.04 4.30 10.60
CA GLY A 66 12.95 4.57 9.17
C GLY A 66 11.71 3.94 8.51
N THR A 67 11.47 2.64 8.78
CA THR A 67 10.32 1.93 8.22
C THR A 67 8.99 2.49 8.73
N THR A 68 8.94 2.90 10.01
CA THR A 68 7.73 3.48 10.61
C THR A 68 7.42 4.83 9.99
N LEU A 69 8.43 5.69 9.79
CA LEU A 69 8.26 6.97 9.09
C LEU A 69 7.73 6.77 7.66
N ILE A 70 8.31 5.83 6.90
CA ILE A 70 7.87 5.51 5.54
C ILE A 70 6.41 5.01 5.54
N ALA A 71 6.03 4.15 6.48
CA ALA A 71 4.66 3.64 6.59
C ALA A 71 3.65 4.76 6.88
N VAL A 72 3.99 5.70 7.77
CA VAL A 72 3.16 6.88 8.06
C VAL A 72 2.99 7.75 6.82
N LEU A 73 4.09 8.08 6.12
CA LEU A 73 4.05 8.88 4.90
C LEU A 73 3.23 8.20 3.79
N ALA A 74 3.38 6.88 3.62
CA ALA A 74 2.59 6.10 2.69
C ALA A 74 1.10 6.09 3.07
N GLY A 75 0.77 5.99 4.36
CA GLY A 75 -0.60 6.10 4.86
C GLY A 75 -1.24 7.46 4.57
N ILE A 76 -0.49 8.55 4.77
CA ILE A 76 -0.94 9.91 4.43
C ILE A 76 -1.17 10.05 2.93
N ALA A 77 -0.25 9.56 2.09
CA ALA A 77 -0.41 9.60 0.64
C ALA A 77 -1.64 8.80 0.16
N LEU A 78 -1.86 7.61 0.73
CA LEU A 78 -3.04 6.77 0.46
C LEU A 78 -4.36 7.39 0.92
N ASN A 79 -4.32 8.29 1.90
CA ASN A 79 -5.50 9.02 2.36
C ASN A 79 -5.75 10.30 1.53
N GLY A 80 -4.69 11.03 1.18
CA GLY A 80 -4.78 12.25 0.37
C GLY A 80 -5.17 12.01 -1.09
N GLY A 81 -4.88 10.83 -1.64
CA GLY A 81 -5.28 10.44 -3.00
C GLY A 81 -6.80 10.39 -3.21
N ASP A 82 -7.56 10.02 -2.17
CA ASP A 82 -9.02 9.83 -2.28
C ASP A 82 -9.80 11.14 -2.27
N HIS A 83 -9.30 12.18 -1.58
CA HIS A 83 -9.96 13.48 -1.49
C HIS A 83 -10.02 14.22 -2.84
N LYS A 84 -9.08 13.94 -3.77
CA LYS A 84 -9.02 14.66 -5.06
C LYS A 84 -10.11 14.20 -6.05
N SER A 85 -10.66 12.99 -5.89
CA SER A 85 -11.72 12.47 -6.76
C SER A 85 -13.12 12.96 -6.39
N GLN A 86 -13.38 13.29 -5.12
CA GLN A 86 -14.68 13.81 -4.70
C GLN A 86 -14.93 15.25 -5.16
N SER A 87 -13.92 16.13 -5.14
CA SER A 87 -14.11 17.53 -5.57
C SER A 87 -14.37 17.69 -7.08
N ARG A 88 -14.01 16.71 -7.93
CA ARG A 88 -14.31 16.78 -9.37
C ARG A 88 -15.77 16.47 -9.68
N SER A 89 -16.40 15.58 -8.92
CA SER A 89 -17.81 15.22 -9.13
C SER A 89 -18.78 16.28 -8.63
N GLN A 90 -18.38 17.09 -7.64
CA GLN A 90 -19.22 18.18 -7.14
C GLN A 90 -19.22 19.42 -8.05
N LYS A 91 -18.17 19.61 -8.85
CA LYS A 91 -18.04 20.77 -9.76
C LYS A 91 -18.75 20.60 -11.12
N GLN A 92 -19.33 19.43 -11.38
CA GLN A 92 -20.01 19.11 -12.64
C GLN A 92 -21.54 19.17 -12.54
N ASN A 93 -22.09 19.40 -11.34
CA ASN A 93 -23.52 19.53 -11.06
C ASN A 93 -23.96 21.00 -10.83
N HIS A 94 -23.12 21.97 -11.19
CA HIS A 94 -23.44 23.40 -11.18
C HIS A 94 -23.07 24.02 -12.52
#